data_AF-A0A0C3KPE4-F1
#
_entry.id   AF-A0A0C3KPE4-F1
#
_cell.length_a   1.000
_cell.length_b   1.000
_cell.length_c   1.000
_cell.angle_alpha   90.00
_cell.angle_beta   90.00
_cell.angle_gamma   90.00
#
_symmetry.space_group_name_H-M   'P 1'
#
loop_
_entity.id
_entity.type
_entity.pdbx_description
1 polymer ?
#
loop_
_entity_poly.entity_id
_entity_poly.type
_entity_poly.pdbx_seq_one_letter_code
_entity_poly.pdbx_strand_id
1 'polypeptide(L)' 'MSYVAKGEKEYDATGAQIPGAKIHKIRITLTSANVKNLEKFSGDLVNRAKDKELKVKGPVRLPTKKLK' A
#
# COMPACT_ATOMS: atom_id res chain seq x y z
N MET A 1 21.36 35.17 5.68
CA MET A 1 22.27 33.99 5.64
C MET A 1 21.43 32.77 6.02
N SER A 2 20.88 32.03 5.04
CA SER A 2 21.51 30.87 4.35
C SER A 2 21.78 29.72 5.34
N TYR A 3 21.16 28.54 5.24
CA TYR A 3 21.07 27.69 4.06
C TYR A 3 19.88 26.73 4.12
N VAL A 4 19.32 26.48 2.94
CA VAL A 4 18.16 25.65 2.61
C VAL A 4 18.48 24.16 2.79
N ALA A 5 17.57 23.41 3.44
CA ALA A 5 17.56 21.95 3.41
C ALA A 5 17.24 21.48 1.98
N LYS A 6 18.29 21.22 1.22
CA LYS A 6 18.24 20.73 -0.16
C LYS A 6 17.91 19.23 -0.10
N GLY A 7 16.62 18.90 -0.24
CA GLY A 7 16.21 17.54 -0.56
C GLY A 7 16.86 17.14 -1.88
N GLU A 8 17.57 16.02 -1.87
CA GLU A 8 18.22 15.43 -3.04
C GLU A 8 17.16 15.18 -4.12
N LYS A 9 17.10 16.08 -5.11
CA LYS A 9 16.43 15.83 -6.38
C LYS A 9 17.53 15.53 -7.38
N GLU A 10 17.65 14.27 -7.76
CA GLU A 10 18.46 13.87 -8.92
C GLU A 10 17.89 14.57 -10.17
N TYR A 11 18.78 15.27 -10.88
CA TYR A 11 18.53 15.94 -12.14
C TYR A 11 19.41 15.29 -13.19
N ASP A 12 18.85 14.96 -14.36
CA ASP A 12 19.66 14.51 -15.50
C ASP A 12 20.51 15.69 -16.04
N ALA A 13 21.56 15.39 -16.81
CA ALA A 13 22.54 16.36 -17.33
C ALA A 13 21.94 17.52 -18.17
N THR A 14 20.63 17.50 -18.44
CA THR A 14 19.85 18.52 -19.16
C THR A 14 18.96 19.38 -18.24
N GLY A 15 19.03 19.21 -16.91
CA GLY A 15 18.25 20.00 -15.94
C GLY A 15 16.77 19.62 -15.86
N ALA A 16 16.35 18.55 -16.54
CA ALA A 16 15.00 18.01 -16.43
C ALA A 16 14.85 17.17 -15.15
N GLN A 17 13.72 17.35 -14.46
CA GLN A 17 13.40 16.63 -13.25
C GLN A 17 12.98 15.20 -13.61
N ILE A 18 13.77 14.20 -13.20
CA ILE A 18 13.41 12.79 -13.36
C ILE A 18 12.09 12.58 -12.59
N PRO A 19 11.00 12.10 -13.21
CA PRO A 19 9.77 11.84 -12.49
C PRO A 19 10.01 10.65 -11.56
N GLY A 20 10.41 10.94 -10.32
CA GLY A 20 10.55 9.95 -9.27
C GLY A 20 9.29 9.08 -9.20
N ALA A 21 9.48 7.77 -9.08
CA ALA A 21 8.40 6.78 -9.13
C ALA A 21 7.25 7.18 -8.20
N LYS A 22 6.06 7.46 -8.76
CA LYS A 22 4.87 7.82 -7.98
C LYS A 22 4.46 6.65 -7.10
N ILE A 23 4.46 6.85 -5.79
CA ILE A 23 4.04 5.83 -4.82
C ILE A 23 2.50 5.81 -4.75
N HIS A 24 1.89 4.74 -5.25
CA HIS A 24 0.44 4.53 -5.16
C HIS A 24 0.06 3.84 -3.84
N LYS A 25 -0.87 4.44 -3.09
CA LYS A 25 -1.46 3.83 -1.88
C LYS A 25 -2.79 3.19 -2.23
N ILE A 26 -2.85 1.87 -2.18
CA ILE A 26 -4.03 1.08 -2.55
C ILE A 26 -4.75 0.59 -1.29
N ARG A 27 -6.09 0.58 -1.31
CA ARG A 27 -6.93 -0.08 -0.29
C ARG A 27 -7.68 -1.24 -0.95
N ILE A 28 -7.43 -2.45 -0.47
CA ILE A 28 -8.11 -3.66 -0.94
C ILE A 28 -9.22 -3.99 0.06
N THR A 29 -10.46 -4.09 -0.43
CA THR A 29 -11.61 -4.49 0.39
C THR A 29 -12.06 -5.88 -0.06
N LEU A 30 -12.10 -6.83 0.88
CA LEU A 30 -12.55 -8.19 0.62
C LEU A 30 -13.95 -8.37 1.21
N THR A 31 -14.90 -8.82 0.39
CA THR A 31 -16.28 -9.06 0.80
C THR A 31 -16.68 -10.48 0.44
N SER A 32 -17.16 -11.24 1.42
CA SER A 32 -17.70 -12.59 1.22
C SER A 32 -18.70 -12.92 2.32
N ALA A 33 -19.63 -13.83 2.04
CA ALA A 33 -20.50 -14.42 3.07
C ALA A 33 -19.78 -15.51 3.88
N ASN A 34 -18.73 -16.14 3.32
CA ASN A 34 -18.01 -17.23 3.99
C ASN A 34 -16.75 -16.71 4.70
N VAL A 35 -16.84 -16.61 6.03
CA VAL A 35 -15.77 -16.08 6.90
C VAL A 35 -14.51 -16.94 6.84
N LYS A 36 -14.61 -18.28 6.77
CA LYS A 36 -13.43 -19.16 6.80
C LYS A 36 -12.52 -18.94 5.59
N ASN A 37 -13.13 -18.86 4.41
CA ASN A 37 -12.39 -18.63 3.16
C ASN A 37 -11.84 -17.20 3.09
N LEU A 38 -12.60 -16.21 3.59
CA LEU A 38 -12.19 -14.81 3.65
C LEU A 38 -10.95 -14.62 4.52
N GLU A 39 -10.94 -15.22 5.71
CA GLU A 39 -9.83 -15.13 6.65
C GLU A 39 -8.56 -15.79 6.10
N LYS A 40 -8.68 -16.99 5.52
CA LYS A 40 -7.56 -17.69 4.87
C LYS A 40 -6.95 -16.83 3.76
N PHE A 41 -7.79 -16.31 2.86
CA PHE A 41 -7.32 -15.46 1.77
C PHE A 41 -6.70 -14.15 2.27
N SER A 42 -7.26 -13.52 3.31
CA SER A 42 -6.69 -12.29 3.87
C SER A 42 -5.29 -12.53 4.47
N GLY A 43 -5.08 -13.67 5.12
CA GLY A 43 -3.79 -14.08 5.64
C GLY A 43 -2.77 -14.32 4.53
N ASP A 44 -3.16 -15.09 3.51
CA ASP A 44 -2.30 -15.38 2.35
C ASP A 44 -1.89 -14.09 1.61
N LEU A 45 -2.80 -13.14 1.45
CA LEU A 45 -2.53 -11.85 0.79
C LEU A 45 -1.50 -11.02 1.58
N VAL A 46 -1.65 -10.96 2.91
CA VAL A 46 -0.73 -10.20 3.78
C VAL A 46 0.66 -10.85 3.77
N ASN A 47 0.74 -12.18 3.81
CA ASN A 47 2.01 -12.90 3.77
C ASN A 47 2.73 -12.66 2.44
N ARG A 48 2.04 -12.85 1.31
CA ARG A 48 2.61 -12.60 -0.03
C ARG A 48 3.06 -11.16 -0.26
N ALA A 49 2.38 -10.20 0.37
CA ALA A 49 2.78 -8.79 0.30
C ALA A 49 4.06 -8.52 1.12
N LYS A 50 4.22 -9.18 2.26
CA LYS A 50 5.44 -9.11 3.07
C LYS A 50 6.63 -9.77 2.37
N ASP A 51 6.41 -10.90 1.67
CA ASP A 51 7.46 -11.57 0.89
C ASP A 51 8.02 -10.68 -0.24
N LYS A 52 7.21 -9.73 -0.72
CA LYS A 52 7.60 -8.71 -1.72
C LYS A 52 8.05 -7.40 -1.09
N GLU A 53 8.31 -7.38 0.21
CA GLU A 53 8.78 -6.22 0.97
C GLU A 53 7.86 -4.99 0.88
N LEU A 54 6.56 -5.20 0.64
CA LEU A 54 5.58 -4.11 0.59
C LEU A 54 5.15 -3.70 2.01
N LYS A 55 4.98 -2.38 2.22
CA LYS A 55 4.42 -1.85 3.46
C LYS A 55 2.91 -2.07 3.51
N VAL A 56 2.45 -2.93 4.41
CA VAL A 56 1.02 -3.28 4.57
C VAL A 56 0.48 -2.73 5.89
N LYS A 57 -0.71 -2.13 5.87
CA LYS A 57 -1.53 -1.95 7.07
C LYS A 57 -2.38 -3.21 7.24
N GLY A 58 -2.37 -3.80 8.44
CA GLY A 58 -3.06 -5.07 8.72
C GLY A 58 -4.55 -5.06 8.33
N PRO A 59 -5.17 -6.25 8.21
CA PRO A 59 -6.56 -6.37 7.76
C PRO A 59 -7.51 -5.72 8.78
N VAL A 60 -8.31 -4.76 8.32
CA VAL A 60 -9.36 -4.11 9.12
C VAL A 60 -10.66 -4.88 8.91
N ARG A 61 -11.23 -5.41 10.00
CA ARG A 61 -12.49 -6.16 9.96
C ARG A 61 -13.67 -5.22 10.15
N LEU A 62 -14.52 -5.12 9.13
CA LEU A 62 -15.76 -4.35 9.20
C LEU A 62 -16.86 -5.17 9.90
N PRO A 63 -17.86 -4.52 10.52
CA PRO A 63 -19.03 -5.21 11.06
C PRO A 63 -19.77 -6.04 10.01
N THR A 64 -20.25 -7.23 10.39
CA THR A 64 -20.97 -8.12 9.48
C THR A 64 -22.40 -7.62 9.24
N LYS A 65 -22.83 -7.58 7.98
CA LYS A 65 -24.20 -7.26 7.61
C LYS A 65 -25.03 -8.54 7.61
N LYS A 66 -26.10 -8.58 8.39
CA LYS A 66 -27.12 -9.64 8.34
C LYS A 66 -28.25 -9.18 7.43
N LEU A 67 -28.44 -9.86 6.31
CA LEU A 67 -29.61 -9.63 5.43
C LEU A 67 -30.76 -10.46 5.99
N LYS A 68 -31.89 -9.81 6.27
CA LYS A 68 -33.16 -10.46 6.66
C LYS A 68 -33.95 -10.83 5.41
#